data_AF-A0A3N5HCJ4-F1
#
_entry.id   AF-A0A3N5HCJ4-F1
#
_cell.length_a   1.000
_cell.length_b   1.000
_cell.length_c   1.000
_cell.angle_alpha   90.00
_cell.angle_beta   90.00
_cell.angle_gamma   90.00
#
_symmetry.space_group_name_H-M   'P 1'
#
loop_
_entity.id
_entity.type
_entity.pdbx_description
1 polymer ?
#
loop_
_entity_poly.entity_id
_entity_poly.type
_entity_poly.pdbx_seq_one_letter_code
_entity_poly.pdbx_strand_id
1 'polypeptide(L)'
;MRRFAPGALLLLAAVGCGNSNSSSATCDHLGDAANSLNTKYAACGTLGAISFDKDACTRGFENTGCTDADRQKFNDYANCLSGLPDCTLGTQNSWLTSFANCTLLLQNLSSSCR
;
A
#
# COMPACT_ATOMS: atom_id res chain seq x y z
N MET A 1 -47.69 -23.16 12.49
CA MET A 1 -47.45 -22.25 13.64
C MET A 1 -45.94 -22.20 13.87
N ARG A 2 -45.33 -21.01 13.69
CA ARG A 2 -43.88 -20.79 13.82
C ARG A 2 -43.52 -20.67 15.30
N ARG A 3 -42.51 -21.43 15.76
CA ARG A 3 -41.87 -21.21 17.07
C ARG A 3 -40.52 -20.54 16.82
N PHE A 4 -40.35 -19.37 17.42
CA PHE A 4 -39.09 -18.64 17.50
C PHE A 4 -38.16 -19.33 18.51
N ALA A 5 -36.87 -19.43 18.17
CA ALA A 5 -35.79 -19.60 19.12
C ALA A 5 -34.69 -18.57 18.77
N PRO A 6 -34.29 -17.70 19.71
CA PRO A 6 -33.19 -16.76 19.51
C PRO A 6 -31.89 -17.45 19.89
N GLY A 7 -31.10 -17.83 18.88
CA GLY A 7 -29.78 -18.42 19.05
C GLY A 7 -28.79 -17.62 18.21
N ALA A 8 -28.20 -16.60 18.82
CA ALA A 8 -27.14 -15.82 18.24
C ALA A 8 -25.92 -16.69 17.95
N LEU A 9 -25.63 -16.93 16.68
CA LEU A 9 -24.27 -17.06 16.19
C LEU A 9 -24.25 -16.40 14.80
N LEU A 10 -24.12 -15.07 14.82
CA LEU A 10 -23.55 -14.33 13.70
C LEU A 10 -22.12 -14.84 13.51
N LEU A 11 -21.99 -15.95 12.79
CA LEU A 11 -20.75 -16.28 12.11
C LEU A 11 -20.58 -15.20 11.03
N LEU A 12 -20.03 -14.07 11.44
CA LEU A 12 -19.36 -13.10 10.57
C LEU A 12 -18.11 -13.76 10.00
N ALA A 13 -18.28 -14.88 9.29
CA ALA A 13 -17.35 -15.27 8.25
C ALA A 13 -17.71 -14.40 7.05
N ALA A 14 -17.36 -13.11 7.15
CA ALA A 14 -17.13 -12.27 6.00
C ALA A 14 -15.88 -12.79 5.27
N VAL A 15 -15.96 -14.02 4.73
CA VAL A 15 -15.03 -14.53 3.73
C VAL A 15 -15.59 -14.12 2.36
N GLY A 16 -15.68 -12.81 2.18
CA GLY A 16 -16.08 -12.19 0.92
C GLY A 16 -14.92 -11.36 0.40
N CYS A 17 -14.34 -11.82 -0.71
CA CYS A 17 -13.52 -11.07 -1.67
C CYS A 17 -12.05 -10.81 -1.27
N GLY A 18 -11.13 -11.47 -1.99
CA GLY A 18 -9.68 -11.25 -2.08
C GLY A 18 -9.02 -10.37 -1.02
N ASN A 19 -8.19 -10.96 -0.18
CA ASN A 19 -7.43 -10.25 0.85
C ASN A 19 -6.39 -9.30 0.21
N SER A 20 -6.82 -8.13 -0.25
CA SER A 20 -5.97 -7.07 -0.82
C SER A 20 -4.94 -6.53 0.18
N ASN A 21 -5.07 -6.90 1.46
CA ASN A 21 -4.21 -6.48 2.55
C ASN A 21 -3.37 -7.65 3.11
N SER A 22 -3.11 -8.70 2.33
CA SER A 22 -2.08 -9.68 2.70
C SER A 22 -0.68 -9.06 2.55
N SER A 23 0.30 -9.59 3.29
CA SER A 23 1.71 -9.21 3.14
C SER A 23 2.16 -9.27 1.68
N SER A 24 1.81 -10.34 0.96
CA SER A 24 2.17 -10.52 -0.44
C SER A 24 1.51 -9.50 -1.36
N ALA A 25 0.21 -9.22 -1.18
CA ALA A 25 -0.53 -8.27 -2.01
C ALA A 25 -0.04 -6.83 -1.77
N THR A 26 0.25 -6.47 -0.52
CA THR A 26 0.86 -5.18 -0.19
C THR A 26 2.22 -5.01 -0.84
N CYS A 27 3.05 -6.07 -0.86
CA CYS A 27 4.32 -6.03 -1.55
C CYS A 27 4.18 -5.98 -3.08
N ASP A 28 3.16 -6.62 -3.66
CA ASP A 28 2.84 -6.45 -5.09
C ASP A 28 2.53 -4.98 -5.41
N HIS A 29 1.65 -4.35 -4.62
CA HIS A 29 1.33 -2.94 -4.80
C HIS A 29 2.57 -2.03 -4.68
N LEU A 30 3.44 -2.26 -3.69
CA LEU A 30 4.67 -1.48 -3.52
C LEU A 30 5.65 -1.68 -4.67
N GLY A 31 5.78 -2.91 -5.17
CA GLY A 31 6.63 -3.22 -6.33
C GLY A 31 6.13 -2.54 -7.60
N ASP A 32 4.82 -2.62 -7.88
CA ASP A 32 4.20 -1.94 -9.01
C ASP A 32 4.37 -0.42 -8.93
N ALA A 33 4.17 0.15 -7.72
CA ALA A 33 4.38 1.57 -7.48
C ALA A 33 5.84 1.99 -7.71
N ALA A 34 6.82 1.21 -7.25
CA ALA A 34 8.24 1.51 -7.47
C ALA A 34 8.61 1.52 -8.98
N ASN A 35 8.10 0.55 -9.74
CA ASN A 35 8.29 0.48 -11.19
C ASN A 35 7.62 1.66 -11.91
N SER A 36 6.38 1.98 -11.51
CA SER A 36 5.60 3.09 -12.04
C SER A 36 6.27 4.45 -11.76
N LEU A 37 6.80 4.63 -10.55
CA LEU A 37 7.44 5.86 -10.10
C LEU A 37 8.68 6.22 -10.93
N ASN A 38 9.52 5.22 -11.23
CA ASN A 38 10.69 5.42 -12.10
C ASN A 38 10.29 5.91 -13.49
N THR A 39 9.21 5.37 -14.05
CA THR A 39 8.68 5.78 -15.35
C THR A 39 8.14 7.22 -15.27
N LYS A 40 7.36 7.53 -14.24
CA LYS A 40 6.77 8.85 -14.03
C LYS A 40 7.81 9.94 -13.79
N TYR A 41 8.97 9.63 -13.21
CA TYR A 41 10.00 10.64 -12.95
C TYR A 41 11.01 10.82 -14.09
N ALA A 42 11.02 9.93 -15.10
CA ALA A 42 12.10 9.82 -16.08
C ALA A 42 12.48 11.12 -16.80
N ALA A 43 11.51 12.00 -17.11
CA ALA A 43 11.79 13.26 -17.79
C ALA A 43 12.33 14.37 -16.88
N CYS A 44 12.24 14.20 -15.55
CA CYS A 44 12.83 15.09 -14.55
C CYS A 44 14.20 14.60 -14.04
N GLY A 45 14.56 13.35 -14.35
CA GLY A 45 15.83 12.74 -13.97
C GLY A 45 15.68 11.25 -13.70
N THR A 46 16.57 10.72 -12.87
CA THR A 46 16.50 9.35 -12.35
C THR A 46 16.41 9.39 -10.84
N LEU A 47 15.55 8.54 -10.26
CA LEU A 47 15.46 8.36 -8.80
C LEU A 47 16.54 7.39 -8.28
N GLY A 48 17.43 6.91 -9.15
CA GLY A 48 18.34 5.80 -8.87
C GLY A 48 17.66 4.45 -9.11
N ALA A 49 18.46 3.38 -9.19
CA ALA A 49 17.93 2.02 -9.33
C ALA A 49 17.24 1.60 -8.01
N ILE A 50 15.92 1.72 -7.95
CA ILE A 50 15.12 1.16 -6.87
C ILE A 50 14.94 -0.33 -7.16
N SER A 51 15.79 -1.18 -6.60
CA SER A 51 15.58 -2.63 -6.63
C SER A 51 14.55 -3.00 -5.57
N PHE A 52 13.36 -3.42 -6.00
CA PHE A 52 12.33 -3.93 -5.10
C PHE A 52 12.44 -5.46 -5.00
N ASP A 53 12.71 -5.97 -3.80
CA ASP A 53 12.68 -7.40 -3.49
C ASP A 53 11.35 -7.74 -2.81
N LYS A 54 10.44 -8.34 -3.59
CA LYS A 54 9.11 -8.74 -3.11
C LYS A 54 9.19 -9.75 -1.96
N ASP A 55 10.14 -10.67 -2.00
CA ASP A 55 10.24 -11.73 -0.98
C ASP A 55 10.75 -11.14 0.33
N ALA A 56 11.73 -10.22 0.27
CA ALA A 56 12.18 -9.48 1.45
C ALA A 56 11.06 -8.61 2.05
N CYS A 57 10.29 -7.92 1.21
CA CYS A 57 9.12 -7.17 1.63
C CYS A 57 8.08 -8.08 2.32
N THR A 58 7.75 -9.22 1.70
CA THR A 58 6.72 -10.13 2.20
C THR A 58 7.14 -10.71 3.55
N ARG A 59 8.38 -11.18 3.66
CA ARG A 59 8.95 -11.63 4.94
C ARG A 59 8.99 -10.51 5.98
N GLY A 60 9.23 -9.27 5.57
CA GLY A 60 9.14 -8.11 6.45
C GLY A 60 7.77 -8.03 7.10
N PHE A 61 6.71 -7.96 6.29
CA PHE A 61 5.34 -7.88 6.79
C PHE A 61 4.90 -9.11 7.60
N GLU A 62 5.34 -10.31 7.23
CA GLU A 62 5.04 -11.55 7.97
C GLU A 62 5.74 -11.63 9.33
N ASN A 63 6.96 -11.10 9.44
CA ASN A 63 7.73 -11.12 10.68
C ASN A 63 7.46 -9.90 11.58
N THR A 64 6.82 -8.87 11.04
CA THR A 64 6.34 -7.71 11.81
C THR A 64 4.94 -7.93 12.34
N GLY A 65 4.61 -7.32 13.48
CA GLY A 65 3.24 -7.26 13.99
C GLY A 65 2.38 -6.20 13.27
N CYS A 66 2.62 -5.97 11.98
CA CYS A 66 1.82 -5.05 11.18
C CYS A 66 0.36 -5.49 11.16
N THR A 67 -0.53 -4.56 11.45
CA THR A 67 -1.98 -4.80 11.39
C THR A 67 -2.47 -4.70 9.94
N ASP A 68 -3.69 -5.17 9.67
CA ASP A 68 -4.33 -4.92 8.38
C ASP A 68 -4.47 -3.42 8.07
N ALA A 69 -4.66 -2.59 9.10
CA ALA A 69 -4.74 -1.14 8.95
C ALA A 69 -3.39 -0.52 8.56
N ASP A 70 -2.27 -1.07 9.04
CA ASP A 70 -0.94 -0.65 8.62
C ASP A 70 -0.69 -1.05 7.16
N ARG A 71 -1.00 -2.29 6.78
CA ARG A 71 -0.90 -2.75 5.40
C ARG A 71 -1.78 -1.94 4.45
N GLN A 72 -2.98 -1.56 4.87
CA GLN A 72 -3.83 -0.65 4.10
C GLN A 72 -3.13 0.70 3.84
N LYS A 73 -2.42 1.28 4.81
CA LYS A 73 -1.66 2.52 4.59
C LYS A 73 -0.54 2.36 3.58
N PHE A 74 0.14 1.21 3.57
CA PHE A 74 1.13 0.91 2.53
C PHE A 74 0.47 0.75 1.15
N ASN A 75 -0.70 0.13 1.08
CA ASN A 75 -1.48 0.04 -0.16
C ASN A 75 -1.91 1.42 -0.66
N ASP A 76 -2.41 2.27 0.23
CA ASP A 76 -2.82 3.65 -0.10
C ASP A 76 -1.61 4.48 -0.55
N TYR A 77 -0.46 4.32 0.10
CA TYR A 77 0.80 4.92 -0.33
C TYR A 77 1.21 4.47 -1.74
N ALA A 78 1.21 3.16 -2.00
CA ALA A 78 1.52 2.61 -3.32
C ALA A 78 0.57 3.12 -4.41
N ASN A 79 -0.72 3.18 -4.11
CA ASN A 79 -1.73 3.72 -5.01
C ASN A 79 -1.52 5.22 -5.26
N CYS A 80 -1.16 5.99 -4.24
CA CYS A 80 -0.84 7.41 -4.39
C CYS A 80 0.35 7.63 -5.33
N LEU A 81 1.45 6.88 -5.13
CA LEU A 81 2.62 6.94 -6.01
C LEU A 81 2.27 6.57 -7.46
N SER A 82 1.49 5.51 -7.64
CA SER A 82 1.04 5.05 -8.95
C SER A 82 0.09 6.04 -9.63
N GLY A 83 -0.61 6.86 -8.85
CA GLY A 83 -1.50 7.93 -9.31
C GLY A 83 -0.80 9.26 -9.63
N LEU A 84 0.51 9.40 -9.35
CA LEU A 84 1.24 10.62 -9.70
C LEU A 84 1.22 10.85 -11.21
N PRO A 85 1.15 12.12 -11.69
CA PRO A 85 1.33 12.40 -13.11
C PRO A 85 2.78 12.14 -13.52
N ASP A 86 3.03 12.10 -14.83
CA ASP A 86 4.40 12.16 -15.32
C ASP A 86 5.02 13.51 -14.95
N CYS A 87 6.25 13.45 -14.45
CA CYS A 87 7.04 14.61 -14.13
C CYS A 87 7.54 15.26 -15.43
N THR A 88 7.50 16.58 -15.48
CA THR A 88 8.14 17.38 -16.54
C THR A 88 9.00 18.44 -15.89
N LEU A 89 9.97 19.00 -16.61
CA LEU A 89 10.82 20.07 -16.07
C LEU A 89 10.00 21.27 -15.56
N GLY A 90 8.84 21.57 -16.17
CA GLY A 90 7.93 22.63 -15.73
C GLY A 90 7.08 22.28 -14.51
N THR A 91 6.98 20.99 -14.15
CA THR A 91 6.14 20.50 -13.04
C THR A 91 6.96 19.83 -11.93
N GLN A 92 8.28 19.85 -11.99
CA GLN A 92 9.13 19.11 -11.04
C GLN A 92 8.85 19.44 -9.57
N ASN A 93 8.72 20.72 -9.22
CA ASN A 93 8.44 21.13 -7.84
C ASN A 93 7.06 20.68 -7.35
N SER A 94 6.02 20.77 -8.19
CA SER A 94 4.68 20.30 -7.82
C SER A 94 4.61 18.78 -7.77
N TRP A 95 5.34 18.09 -8.65
CA TRP A 95 5.49 16.64 -8.62
C TRP A 95 6.16 16.18 -7.31
N LEU A 96 7.26 16.81 -6.91
CA LEU A 96 7.95 16.50 -5.64
C LEU A 96 7.05 16.76 -4.43
N THR A 97 6.24 17.81 -4.47
CA THR A 97 5.22 18.08 -3.44
C THR A 97 4.19 16.94 -3.37
N SER A 98 3.67 16.49 -4.51
CA SER A 98 2.71 15.38 -4.56
C SER A 98 3.33 14.06 -4.09
N PHE A 99 4.57 13.79 -4.48
CA PHE A 99 5.33 12.64 -3.99
C PHE A 99 5.48 12.69 -2.46
N ALA A 100 5.87 13.85 -1.90
CA ALA A 100 5.96 14.04 -0.46
C ALA A 100 4.61 13.83 0.24
N ASN A 101 3.51 14.30 -0.35
CA ASN A 101 2.17 14.09 0.17
C ASN A 101 1.79 12.61 0.25
N CYS A 102 2.22 11.77 -0.70
CA CYS A 102 2.01 10.32 -0.61
C CYS A 102 2.66 9.75 0.65
N THR A 103 3.87 10.19 1.02
CA THR A 103 4.57 9.68 2.21
C THR A 103 3.81 9.97 3.52
N LEU A 104 2.93 10.99 3.54
CA LEU A 104 2.10 11.29 4.71
C LEU A 104 1.09 10.18 5.03
N LEU A 105 0.76 9.32 4.05
CA LEU A 105 -0.14 8.18 4.26
C LEU A 105 0.48 7.12 5.18
N LEU A 106 1.81 7.08 5.28
CA LEU A 106 2.53 6.20 6.19
C LEU A 106 2.64 6.76 7.62
N GLN A 107 2.01 7.90 7.91
CA GLN A 107 1.98 8.41 9.27
C GLN A 107 1.13 7.52 10.19
N ASN A 108 1.51 7.50 11.47
CA ASN A 108 0.82 6.76 12.51
C ASN A 108 0.74 5.24 12.24
N LEU A 109 1.75 4.66 11.58
CA LEU A 109 1.93 3.20 11.60
C LEU A 109 2.07 2.73 13.04
N SER A 110 1.52 1.55 13.33
CA SER A 110 1.67 0.90 14.62
C SER A 110 3.16 0.71 14.97
N SER A 111 3.48 0.69 16.26
CA SER A 111 4.87 0.51 16.71
C SER A 111 5.47 -0.83 16.27
N SER A 112 4.65 -1.83 16.01
CA SER A 112 5.05 -3.14 15.50
C SER A 112 5.30 -3.17 13.99
N CYS A 113 5.02 -2.07 13.29
CA CYS A 113 5.12 -1.92 11.84
C CYS A 113 6.06 -0.78 11.39
N ARG A 114 6.80 -0.18 12.32
CA ARG A 114 7.84 0.82 12.08
C ARG A 114 9.21 0.16 12.23
#